data_AF-A0A356V6Z4-F1
#
_entry.id   AF-A0A356V6Z4-F1
#
_cell.length_a   1.000
_cell.length_b   1.000
_cell.length_c   1.000
_cell.angle_alpha   90.00
_cell.angle_beta   90.00
_cell.angle_gamma   90.00
#
_symmetry.space_group_name_H-M   'P 1'
#
loop_
_entity.id
_entity.type
_entity.pdbx_description
1 polymer ?
#
loop_
_entity_poly.entity_id
_entity_poly.type
_entity_poly.pdbx_seq_one_letter_code
_entity_poly.pdbx_strand_id
1 'polypeptide(L)'
;PPIALHPCFSPSKTAGKTTIHAGFDFGRVLPIEAEAAVSRLRPDAEFNDLAKIPSKTGSMRLDHLPLSFATEEIVQLCGVKGPVRLTNHEEKYQVGVEYDQRLFPSLLLWVSNRGRDEYPWLGRFEGVGIEPICGAFDLGPDVGNWGKNPIASHGVATAFRLRAGQTINTEYVIRVDAL
;
A
#
# COMPACT_ATOMS: atom_id res chain seq x y z
N PRO A 1 5.86 17.90 6.61
CA PRO A 1 5.34 17.40 5.30
C PRO A 1 5.15 15.89 5.35
N PRO A 2 4.22 15.32 4.57
CA PRO A 2 4.22 13.89 4.31
C PRO A 2 5.49 13.51 3.52
N ILE A 3 6.01 12.31 3.76
CA ILE A 3 7.14 11.73 3.02
C ILE A 3 6.87 10.25 2.76
N ALA A 4 7.24 9.75 1.58
CA ALA A 4 7.03 8.36 1.20
C ALA A 4 8.15 7.85 0.27
N LEU A 5 8.29 6.53 0.23
CA LEU A 5 9.06 5.79 -0.77
C LEU A 5 8.06 5.05 -1.67
N HIS A 6 8.31 4.96 -2.98
CA HIS A 6 7.37 4.35 -3.94
C HIS A 6 7.99 3.20 -4.75
N PRO A 7 8.49 2.12 -4.13
CA PRO A 7 8.94 0.96 -4.89
C PRO A 7 7.73 0.18 -5.44
N CYS A 8 7.75 -0.05 -6.74
CA CYS A 8 6.71 -0.75 -7.48
C CYS A 8 7.22 -2.07 -8.02
N PHE A 9 6.38 -3.10 -7.98
CA PHE A 9 6.69 -4.46 -8.39
C PHE A 9 5.64 -4.97 -9.38
N SER A 10 6.08 -5.78 -10.36
CA SER A 10 5.16 -6.54 -11.21
C SER A 10 4.69 -7.77 -10.44
N PRO A 11 3.38 -8.04 -10.36
CA PRO A 11 2.90 -9.36 -9.95
C PRO A 11 3.19 -10.39 -11.06
N SER A 12 2.98 -11.68 -10.75
CA SER A 12 3.02 -12.79 -11.70
C SER A 12 1.93 -12.65 -12.76
N LYS A 13 2.07 -13.33 -13.91
CA LYS A 13 1.05 -13.27 -14.96
C LYS A 13 -0.20 -14.07 -14.61
N THR A 14 -0.05 -15.15 -13.84
CA THR A 14 -1.16 -16.00 -13.43
C THR A 14 -1.82 -15.45 -12.17
N ALA A 15 -3.15 -15.30 -12.20
CA ALA A 15 -3.94 -14.80 -11.07
C ALA A 15 -3.64 -15.55 -9.76
N GLY A 16 -3.44 -14.79 -8.68
CA GLY A 16 -3.16 -15.30 -7.34
C GLY A 16 -1.81 -16.01 -7.17
N LYS A 17 -0.88 -15.92 -8.13
CA LYS A 17 0.47 -16.51 -8.02
C LYS A 17 1.51 -15.55 -7.44
N THR A 18 1.14 -14.32 -7.11
CA THR A 18 1.90 -13.42 -6.25
C THR A 18 1.23 -13.32 -4.88
N THR A 19 1.96 -13.57 -3.79
CA THR A 19 1.45 -13.38 -2.42
C THR A 19 2.16 -12.24 -1.72
N ILE A 20 1.42 -11.44 -0.96
CA ILE A 20 1.95 -10.35 -0.14
C ILE A 20 1.79 -10.70 1.34
N HIS A 21 2.87 -10.57 2.10
CA HIS A 21 2.87 -10.76 3.54
C HIS A 21 3.41 -9.51 4.24
N ALA A 22 2.56 -8.87 5.03
CA ALA A 22 2.91 -7.77 5.92
C ALA A 22 2.24 -8.02 7.29
N GLY A 23 3.00 -7.93 8.38
CA GLY A 23 2.40 -7.81 9.70
C GLY A 23 2.05 -6.35 9.94
N PHE A 24 0.86 -6.05 10.46
CA PHE A 24 0.41 -4.68 10.77
C PHE A 24 -0.64 -4.71 11.89
N ASP A 25 -0.89 -3.57 12.54
CA ASP A 25 -1.86 -3.46 13.64
C ASP A 25 -3.28 -3.21 13.12
N PHE A 26 -3.44 -2.30 12.17
CA PHE A 26 -4.69 -2.03 11.47
C PHE A 26 -4.43 -1.45 10.08
N GLY A 27 -5.39 -1.58 9.19
CA GLY A 27 -5.36 -1.06 7.83
C GLY A 27 -6.58 -0.18 7.58
N ARG A 28 -6.43 0.81 6.69
CA ARG A 28 -7.53 1.62 6.20
C ARG A 28 -7.58 1.64 4.69
N VAL A 29 -8.78 1.57 4.13
CA VAL A 29 -9.03 1.83 2.71
C VAL A 29 -8.99 3.33 2.47
N LEU A 30 -8.47 3.76 1.31
CA LEU A 30 -8.55 5.16 0.87
C LEU A 30 -9.98 5.69 1.05
N PRO A 31 -10.20 6.91 1.58
CA PRO A 31 -11.54 7.43 1.87
C PRO A 31 -12.32 7.85 0.62
N ILE A 32 -11.72 7.69 -0.56
CA ILE A 32 -12.31 7.88 -1.88
C ILE A 32 -11.98 6.66 -2.74
N GLU A 33 -12.68 6.51 -3.86
CA GLU A 33 -12.32 5.51 -4.87
C GLU A 33 -10.97 5.89 -5.50
N ALA A 34 -10.04 4.94 -5.58
CA ALA A 34 -8.74 5.16 -6.22
C ALA A 34 -8.86 5.27 -7.74
N GLU A 35 -9.86 4.59 -8.31
CA GLU A 35 -10.34 4.77 -9.68
C GLU A 35 -11.87 4.71 -9.70
N ALA A 36 -12.49 5.74 -10.25
CA ALA A 36 -13.93 5.93 -10.14
C ALA A 36 -14.68 4.80 -10.85
N ALA A 37 -15.70 4.24 -10.20
CA ALA A 37 -16.50 3.09 -10.66
C ALA A 37 -15.71 1.77 -10.88
N VAL A 38 -14.39 1.76 -10.72
CA VAL A 38 -13.53 0.58 -10.88
C VAL A 38 -13.11 0.01 -9.54
N SER A 39 -12.73 0.86 -8.58
CA SER A 39 -12.40 0.44 -7.21
C SER A 39 -13.57 -0.29 -6.57
N ARG A 40 -13.28 -1.38 -5.86
CA ARG A 40 -14.27 -2.29 -5.27
C ARG A 40 -14.24 -2.26 -3.75
N LEU A 41 -13.14 -1.85 -3.12
CA LEU A 41 -13.09 -1.70 -1.66
C LEU A 41 -14.10 -0.64 -1.19
N ARG A 42 -14.58 -0.80 0.05
CA ARG A 42 -15.48 0.17 0.67
C ARG A 42 -14.64 1.35 1.16
N PRO A 43 -14.84 2.57 0.63
CA PRO A 43 -14.03 3.73 1.05
C PRO A 43 -14.07 3.96 2.56
N ASP A 44 -12.94 4.40 3.12
CA ASP A 44 -12.74 4.70 4.54
C ASP A 44 -12.96 3.52 5.51
N ALA A 45 -13.07 2.29 4.98
CA ALA A 45 -13.21 1.11 5.81
C ALA A 45 -11.90 0.77 6.54
N GLU A 46 -12.04 0.35 7.79
CA GLU A 46 -10.94 -0.24 8.57
C GLU A 46 -10.93 -1.77 8.41
N PHE A 47 -9.74 -2.36 8.48
CA PHE A 47 -9.51 -3.80 8.43
C PHE A 47 -8.25 -4.19 9.21
N ASN A 48 -8.02 -5.48 9.43
CA ASN A 48 -6.82 -6.00 10.11
C ASN A 48 -6.21 -7.21 9.40
N ASP A 49 -6.75 -7.59 8.24
CA ASP A 49 -6.32 -8.73 7.46
C ASP A 49 -6.43 -8.42 5.97
N LEU A 50 -5.32 -8.53 5.23
CA LEU A 50 -5.28 -8.35 3.78
C LEU A 50 -6.09 -9.43 3.03
N ALA A 51 -6.39 -10.57 3.66
CA ALA A 51 -7.26 -11.59 3.10
C ALA A 51 -8.76 -11.22 3.21
N LYS A 52 -9.11 -10.22 4.02
CA LYS A 52 -10.50 -9.87 4.34
C LYS A 52 -10.71 -8.36 4.53
N ILE A 53 -10.56 -7.61 3.44
CA ILE A 53 -10.79 -6.17 3.40
C ILE A 53 -12.26 -5.89 3.03
N PRO A 54 -12.98 -5.01 3.75
CA PRO A 54 -14.35 -4.65 3.38
C PRO A 54 -14.47 -4.09 1.96
N SER A 55 -15.42 -4.60 1.19
CA SER A 55 -15.71 -4.17 -0.19
C SER A 55 -17.17 -3.74 -0.34
N LYS A 56 -17.50 -3.09 -1.46
CA LYS A 56 -18.87 -2.68 -1.80
C LYS A 56 -19.87 -3.85 -1.83
N THR A 57 -19.40 -5.06 -2.09
CA THR A 57 -20.22 -6.28 -2.26
C THR A 57 -19.87 -7.39 -1.27
N GLY A 58 -19.16 -7.06 -0.18
CA GLY A 58 -18.77 -8.03 0.86
C GLY A 58 -17.34 -7.81 1.34
N SER A 59 -16.46 -8.75 1.04
CA SER A 59 -15.03 -8.65 1.34
C SER A 59 -14.17 -9.01 0.12
N MET A 60 -12.99 -8.43 0.04
CA MET A 60 -12.00 -8.68 -0.99
C MET A 60 -10.63 -8.90 -0.35
N ARG A 61 -9.77 -9.64 -1.04
CA ARG A 61 -8.40 -9.88 -0.61
C ARG A 61 -7.42 -9.11 -1.48
N LEU A 62 -6.32 -8.63 -0.89
CA LEU A 62 -5.17 -8.04 -1.58
C LEU A 62 -3.85 -8.77 -1.27
N ASP A 63 -3.89 -9.84 -0.47
CA ASP A 63 -2.73 -10.67 -0.16
C ASP A 63 -2.35 -11.64 -1.28
N HIS A 64 -3.19 -11.78 -2.33
CA HIS A 64 -2.95 -12.63 -3.52
C HIS A 64 -3.28 -11.86 -4.80
N LEU A 65 -2.29 -11.76 -5.68
CA LEU A 65 -2.33 -10.96 -6.90
C LEU A 65 -1.77 -11.74 -8.10
N PRO A 66 -2.07 -11.32 -9.35
CA PRO A 66 -3.11 -10.36 -9.70
C PRO A 66 -4.50 -10.93 -9.42
N LEU A 67 -5.50 -10.05 -9.30
CA LEU A 67 -6.91 -10.44 -9.09
C LEU A 67 -7.55 -10.81 -10.42
N SER A 68 -8.51 -11.74 -10.40
CA SER A 68 -9.21 -12.23 -11.60
C SER A 68 -10.14 -11.22 -12.27
N PHE A 69 -10.30 -10.03 -11.69
CA PHE A 69 -11.16 -8.97 -12.16
C PHE A 69 -10.43 -7.63 -12.16
N ALA A 70 -10.86 -6.69 -12.99
CA ALA A 70 -10.29 -5.35 -13.01
C ALA A 70 -10.61 -4.59 -11.71
N THR A 71 -9.59 -3.96 -11.12
CA THR A 71 -9.74 -3.07 -9.96
C THR A 71 -8.51 -2.18 -9.77
N GLU A 72 -8.68 -1.05 -9.08
CA GLU A 72 -7.59 -0.19 -8.62
C GLU A 72 -7.84 0.10 -7.15
N GLU A 73 -6.87 -0.19 -6.29
CA GLU A 73 -7.05 -0.06 -4.84
C GLU A 73 -5.87 0.61 -4.18
N ILE A 74 -6.18 1.37 -3.14
CA ILE A 74 -5.19 1.94 -2.24
C ILE A 74 -5.65 1.63 -0.81
N VAL A 75 -4.77 0.98 -0.06
CA VAL A 75 -4.94 0.79 1.38
C VAL A 75 -3.68 1.24 2.11
N GLN A 76 -3.81 1.67 3.36
CA GLN A 76 -2.67 2.03 4.19
C GLN A 76 -2.62 1.13 5.42
N LEU A 77 -1.53 0.39 5.56
CA LEU A 77 -1.23 -0.50 6.68
C LEU A 77 -0.46 0.29 7.74
N CYS A 78 -0.96 0.28 8.96
CA CYS A 78 -0.42 1.05 10.09
C CYS A 78 0.15 0.12 11.15
N GLY A 79 1.26 0.53 11.77
CA GLY A 79 1.95 -0.31 12.76
C GLY A 79 2.60 -1.55 12.12
N VAL A 80 3.22 -1.38 10.95
CA VAL A 80 3.83 -2.48 10.18
C VAL A 80 4.97 -3.13 10.99
N LYS A 81 5.08 -4.45 10.94
CA LYS A 81 6.06 -5.26 11.71
C LYS A 81 6.94 -6.07 10.77
N GLY A 82 8.25 -5.85 10.86
CA GLY A 82 9.24 -6.57 10.06
C GLY A 82 9.22 -6.21 8.58
N PRO A 83 9.95 -6.97 7.73
CA PRO A 83 9.94 -6.78 6.30
C PRO A 83 8.56 -7.07 5.70
N VAL A 84 8.17 -6.27 4.71
CA VAL A 84 7.09 -6.65 3.81
C VAL A 84 7.65 -7.58 2.74
N ARG A 85 6.97 -8.69 2.47
CA ARG A 85 7.40 -9.67 1.49
C ARG A 85 6.38 -9.79 0.38
N LEU A 86 6.88 -9.84 -0.86
CA LEU A 86 6.13 -10.19 -2.05
C LEU A 86 6.76 -11.44 -2.65
N THR A 87 6.00 -12.52 -2.78
CA THR A 87 6.49 -13.79 -3.31
C THR A 87 5.82 -14.08 -4.64
N ASN A 88 6.61 -14.22 -5.71
CA ASN A 88 6.14 -14.68 -7.02
C ASN A 88 6.35 -16.20 -7.12
N HIS A 89 5.27 -16.95 -6.98
CA HIS A 89 5.26 -18.42 -6.99
C HIS A 89 5.41 -19.02 -8.39
N GLU A 90 5.15 -18.23 -9.43
CA GLU A 90 5.30 -18.64 -10.83
C GLU A 90 6.77 -18.59 -11.25
N GLU A 91 7.42 -17.46 -10.97
CA GLU A 91 8.84 -17.22 -11.31
C GLU A 91 9.83 -17.63 -10.23
N LYS A 92 9.34 -18.16 -9.09
CA LYS A 92 10.15 -18.72 -7.99
C LYS A 92 11.12 -17.73 -7.35
N TYR A 93 10.65 -16.53 -7.06
CA TYR A 93 11.41 -15.55 -6.27
C TYR A 93 10.56 -14.88 -5.18
N GLN A 94 11.25 -14.30 -4.20
CA GLN A 94 10.67 -13.44 -3.19
C GLN A 94 11.42 -12.11 -3.14
N VAL A 95 10.65 -11.03 -3.05
CA VAL A 95 11.14 -9.69 -2.75
C VAL A 95 10.87 -9.39 -1.28
N GLY A 96 11.89 -8.95 -0.55
CA GLY A 96 11.77 -8.35 0.77
C GLY A 96 11.98 -6.84 0.69
N VAL A 97 11.10 -6.07 1.33
CA VAL A 97 11.21 -4.62 1.49
C VAL A 97 11.37 -4.31 2.97
N GLU A 98 12.54 -3.81 3.34
CA GLU A 98 12.91 -3.34 4.68
C GLU A 98 13.14 -1.83 4.64
N TYR A 99 12.71 -1.11 5.68
CA TYR A 99 12.80 0.35 5.73
C TYR A 99 12.80 0.84 7.18
N ASP A 100 13.21 2.08 7.40
CA ASP A 100 13.16 2.71 8.72
C ASP A 100 11.71 3.01 9.14
N GLN A 101 11.12 2.12 9.94
CA GLN A 101 9.76 2.26 10.46
C GLN A 101 9.58 3.44 11.43
N ARG A 102 10.67 4.02 11.96
CA ARG A 102 10.59 5.24 12.79
C ARG A 102 10.30 6.46 11.92
N LEU A 103 10.84 6.48 10.71
CA LEU A 103 10.59 7.55 9.73
C LEU A 103 9.34 7.29 8.89
N PHE A 104 9.00 6.03 8.65
CA PHE A 104 7.83 5.60 7.89
C PHE A 104 6.95 4.67 8.75
N PRO A 105 6.09 5.20 9.63
CA PRO A 105 5.33 4.39 10.59
C PRO A 105 4.19 3.57 9.96
N SER A 106 3.94 3.74 8.66
CA SER A 106 2.91 3.07 7.91
C SER A 106 3.40 2.71 6.51
N LEU A 107 2.59 1.95 5.77
CA LEU A 107 2.88 1.50 4.42
C LEU A 107 1.62 1.62 3.57
N LEU A 108 1.67 2.40 2.50
CA LEU A 108 0.63 2.45 1.50
C LEU A 108 0.85 1.26 0.55
N LEU A 109 -0.18 0.44 0.40
CA LEU A 109 -0.23 -0.63 -0.58
C LEU A 109 -1.12 -0.16 -1.73
N TRP A 110 -0.48 0.14 -2.86
CA TRP A 110 -1.15 0.47 -4.11
C TRP A 110 -1.27 -0.78 -4.95
N VAL A 111 -2.47 -1.12 -5.40
CA VAL A 111 -2.72 -2.24 -6.31
C VAL A 111 -3.40 -1.70 -7.55
N SER A 112 -2.70 -1.81 -8.67
CA SER A 112 -3.28 -1.62 -10.00
C SER A 112 -3.45 -2.96 -10.68
N ASN A 113 -4.64 -3.23 -11.18
CA ASN A 113 -5.02 -4.55 -11.65
C ASN A 113 -5.95 -4.41 -12.85
N ARG A 114 -5.41 -3.86 -13.95
CA ARG A 114 -6.07 -3.64 -15.25
C ARG A 114 -7.32 -2.76 -15.16
N GLY A 115 -7.44 -1.92 -14.14
CA GLY A 115 -8.64 -1.11 -13.93
C GLY A 115 -8.65 0.23 -14.68
N ARG A 116 -7.50 0.66 -15.20
CA ARG A 116 -7.37 1.93 -15.92
C ARG A 116 -7.44 1.72 -17.42
N ASP A 117 -8.55 2.14 -18.02
CA ASP A 117 -8.86 1.92 -19.44
C ASP A 117 -8.41 3.08 -20.35
N GLU A 118 -8.07 4.23 -19.78
CA GLU A 118 -7.55 5.38 -20.49
C GLU A 118 -6.14 5.13 -21.06
N TYR A 119 -5.78 5.87 -22.11
CA TYR A 119 -4.40 5.88 -22.59
C TYR A 119 -3.47 6.47 -21.52
N PRO A 120 -2.27 5.90 -21.29
CA PRO A 120 -1.64 4.79 -22.02
C PRO A 120 -1.94 3.37 -21.49
N TRP A 121 -2.75 3.25 -20.44
CA TRP A 121 -2.89 2.03 -19.65
C TRP A 121 -3.77 1.00 -20.35
N LEU A 122 -4.87 1.43 -20.98
CA LEU A 122 -5.71 0.64 -21.87
C LEU A 122 -6.08 -0.75 -21.29
N GLY A 123 -6.32 -0.83 -19.98
CA GLY A 123 -6.69 -2.05 -19.27
C GLY A 123 -5.58 -3.11 -19.21
N ARG A 124 -4.31 -2.73 -19.40
CA ARG A 124 -3.17 -3.68 -19.46
C ARG A 124 -2.22 -3.61 -18.28
N PHE A 125 -2.24 -2.52 -17.52
CA PHE A 125 -1.26 -2.33 -16.45
C PHE A 125 -1.63 -3.14 -15.20
N GLU A 126 -0.64 -3.86 -14.66
CA GLU A 126 -0.71 -4.58 -13.40
C GLU A 126 0.53 -4.21 -12.58
N GLY A 127 0.33 -3.77 -11.34
CA GLY A 127 1.41 -3.30 -10.51
C GLY A 127 1.04 -3.25 -9.04
N VAL A 128 2.07 -3.40 -8.21
CA VAL A 128 1.95 -3.34 -6.75
C VAL A 128 2.96 -2.34 -6.22
N GLY A 129 2.50 -1.26 -5.62
CA GLY A 129 3.32 -0.35 -4.83
C GLY A 129 3.37 -0.83 -3.38
N ILE A 130 4.58 -1.03 -2.85
CA ILE A 130 4.81 -1.31 -1.42
C ILE A 130 5.48 -0.07 -0.85
N GLU A 131 4.71 0.88 -0.36
CA GLU A 131 5.14 2.27 -0.24
C GLU A 131 5.27 2.71 1.22
N PRO A 132 6.44 2.55 1.88
CA PRO A 132 6.70 3.12 3.20
C PRO A 132 6.35 4.60 3.24
N ILE A 133 5.54 5.01 4.21
CA ILE A 133 4.97 6.36 4.27
C ILE A 133 4.84 6.89 5.71
N CYS A 134 5.15 8.18 5.86
CA CYS A 134 4.71 9.05 6.95
C CYS A 134 3.77 10.09 6.36
N GLY A 135 2.48 9.76 6.34
CA GLY A 135 1.44 10.43 5.55
C GLY A 135 0.07 9.88 5.91
N ALA A 136 -0.99 10.64 5.61
CA ALA A 136 -2.36 10.13 5.62
C ALA A 136 -2.78 9.90 4.16
N PHE A 137 -2.43 8.72 3.64
CA PHE A 137 -2.35 8.42 2.21
C PHE A 137 -1.56 9.52 1.47
N ASP A 138 -1.89 9.76 0.20
CA ASP A 138 -1.43 10.93 -0.56
C ASP A 138 -2.49 12.05 -0.58
N LEU A 139 -3.16 12.30 0.56
CA LEU A 139 -4.20 13.35 0.68
C LEU A 139 -3.62 14.73 0.97
N GLY A 140 -2.30 14.89 0.80
CA GLY A 140 -1.60 16.16 0.96
C GLY A 140 -1.31 16.56 2.42
N PRO A 141 -0.57 17.67 2.58
CA PRO A 141 -0.05 18.09 3.87
C PRO A 141 -1.13 18.55 4.85
N ASP A 142 -2.25 19.11 4.38
CA ASP A 142 -3.31 19.59 5.28
C ASP A 142 -3.94 18.43 6.05
N VAL A 143 -4.27 17.33 5.35
CA VAL A 143 -4.79 16.11 5.98
C VAL A 143 -3.70 15.43 6.82
N GLY A 144 -2.47 15.34 6.30
CA GLY A 144 -1.35 14.74 7.02
C GLY A 144 -1.01 15.45 8.34
N ASN A 145 -1.12 16.78 8.40
CA ASN A 145 -0.89 17.57 9.63
C ASN A 145 -2.15 17.66 10.52
N TRP A 146 -3.31 17.27 10.02
CA TRP A 146 -4.54 17.29 10.80
C TRP A 146 -4.54 16.16 11.83
N GLY A 147 -4.17 16.46 13.07
CA GLY A 147 -4.06 15.46 14.15
C GLY A 147 -5.36 14.74 14.56
N LYS A 148 -6.49 15.03 13.89
CA LYS A 148 -7.77 14.31 14.05
C LYS A 148 -8.10 13.43 12.83
N ASN A 149 -7.22 13.33 11.84
CA ASN A 149 -7.42 12.34 10.78
C ASN A 149 -7.45 10.93 11.41
N PRO A 150 -8.15 9.95 10.79
CA PRO A 150 -8.36 8.65 11.41
C PRO A 150 -7.05 7.90 11.76
N ILE A 151 -5.98 8.07 10.99
CA ILE A 151 -4.69 7.40 11.24
C ILE A 151 -3.96 8.08 12.41
N ALA A 152 -3.87 9.41 12.41
CA ALA A 152 -3.27 10.16 13.51
C ALA A 152 -4.03 9.99 14.84
N SER A 153 -5.35 9.85 14.79
CA SER A 153 -6.19 9.60 15.97
C SER A 153 -5.88 8.25 16.63
N HIS A 154 -5.28 7.30 15.90
CA HIS A 154 -4.77 6.03 16.43
C HIS A 154 -3.30 6.11 16.88
N GLY A 155 -2.71 7.31 16.95
CA GLY A 155 -1.35 7.52 17.43
C GLY A 155 -0.25 7.25 16.40
N VAL A 156 -0.60 7.05 15.13
CA VAL A 156 0.37 6.84 14.04
C VAL A 156 0.69 8.18 13.38
N ALA A 157 1.99 8.52 13.27
CA ALA A 157 2.37 9.80 12.69
C ALA A 157 2.05 9.86 11.17
N THR A 158 1.33 10.91 10.76
CA THR A 158 0.92 11.14 9.36
C THR A 158 1.60 12.35 8.72
N ALA A 159 2.60 12.93 9.40
CA ALA A 159 3.43 13.99 8.87
C ALA A 159 4.74 14.06 9.65
N PHE A 160 5.82 14.38 8.95
CA PHE A 160 7.11 14.65 9.55
C PHE A 160 7.30 16.15 9.80
N ARG A 161 7.95 16.53 10.92
CA ARG A 161 8.34 17.93 11.19
C ARG A 161 9.80 18.15 10.82
N LEU A 162 10.04 18.65 9.60
CA LEU A 162 11.34 19.12 9.16
C LEU A 162 11.61 20.53 9.66
N ARG A 163 12.86 20.82 10.06
CA ARG A 163 13.32 22.16 10.43
C ARG A 163 14.40 22.63 9.46
N ALA A 164 14.52 23.94 9.26
CA ALA A 164 15.58 24.51 8.46
C ALA A 164 16.95 24.09 9.02
N GLY A 165 17.85 23.60 8.15
CA GLY A 165 19.17 23.10 8.52
C GLY A 165 19.18 21.68 9.13
N GLN A 166 18.02 21.03 9.28
CA GLN A 166 17.97 19.64 9.75
C GLN A 166 18.15 18.66 8.59
N THR A 167 19.12 17.76 8.71
CA THR A 167 19.27 16.61 7.83
C THR A 167 18.51 15.42 8.42
N ILE A 168 17.77 14.70 7.57
CA ILE A 168 17.21 13.38 7.87
C ILE A 168 17.96 12.38 7.00
N ASN A 169 18.40 11.28 7.60
CA ASN A 169 18.93 10.12 6.88
C ASN A 169 18.00 8.94 7.12
N THR A 170 17.74 8.17 6.08
CA THR A 170 16.98 6.93 6.14
C THR A 170 17.65 5.90 5.25
N GLU A 171 17.40 4.64 5.54
CA GLU A 171 17.82 3.52 4.70
C GLU A 171 16.60 2.66 4.38
N TYR A 172 16.62 2.03 3.21
CA TYR A 172 15.70 0.98 2.84
C TYR A 172 16.44 -0.04 1.98
N VAL A 173 15.98 -1.29 2.05
CA VAL A 173 16.56 -2.41 1.33
C VAL A 173 15.47 -3.12 0.56
N ILE A 174 15.72 -3.33 -0.72
CA ILE A 174 14.93 -4.23 -1.56
C ILE A 174 15.85 -5.41 -1.86
N ARG A 175 15.51 -6.58 -1.34
CA ARG A 175 16.25 -7.82 -1.57
C ARG A 175 15.40 -8.76 -2.42
N VAL A 176 16.05 -9.45 -3.36
CA VAL A 176 15.43 -10.52 -4.15
C VAL A 176 16.16 -11.81 -3.84
N ASP A 177 15.41 -12.83 -3.43
CA ASP A 177 15.91 -14.16 -3.12
C ASP A 177 15.15 -15.19 -3.98
N ALA A 178 15.83 -16.25 -4.44
CA ALA A 178 15.15 -17.39 -5.06
C ALA A 178 14.35 -18.19 -4.02
N LEU A 179 13.24 -18.82 -4.44
CA LEU A 179 12.40 -19.70 -3.61
C LEU A 179 12.91 -21.14 -3.57
#